data_AF-M6RAX0-F1
#
_entry.id   AF-M6RAX0-F1
#
_cell.length_a   1.000
_cell.length_b   1.000
_cell.length_c   1.000
_cell.angle_alpha   90.00
_cell.angle_beta   90.00
_cell.angle_gamma   90.00
#
_symmetry.space_group_name_H-M   'P 1'
#
loop_
_entity.id
_entity.type
_entity.pdbx_description
1 polymer ?
#
loop_
_entity_poly.entity_id
_entity_poly.type
_entity_poly.pdbx_seq_one_letter_code
_entity_poly.pdbx_strand_id
1 'polypeptide(L)'
;MVEMENRSFDPAKFSIYILAINETTSINPEKRDLVPFPKWRGFDLENNTFVINFQNLMPQKLEPKAVWGEEKYNKAKKDYDDRIARGEIVRMSNPSLTETVTYLTNHSENALEFTIFGEQGPKKDQVLISNFVDQTEEERKKQAHESLSKHTYTIYSAKYKTTLMSHHYTEYRPGYVTYNKVVVLIFNPLKEKNKLVYRRFIDIGGIKLLN
;
A
#
# COMPACT_ATOMS: atom_id res chain seq x y z
N MET A 1 7.71 -5.05 7.87
CA MET A 1 8.27 -6.42 7.86
C MET A 1 7.18 -7.40 8.23
N VAL A 2 7.06 -8.51 7.51
CA VAL A 2 6.13 -9.60 7.78
C VAL A 2 6.96 -10.89 7.91
N GLU A 3 6.88 -11.55 9.06
CA GLU A 3 7.54 -12.84 9.29
C GLU A 3 6.52 -13.96 9.29
N MET A 4 6.87 -15.07 8.64
CA MET A 4 6.01 -16.23 8.51
C MET A 4 6.81 -17.50 8.78
N GLU A 5 6.16 -18.44 9.45
CA GLU A 5 6.74 -19.73 9.83
C GLU A 5 5.93 -20.87 9.24
N ASN A 6 6.62 -21.85 8.67
CA ASN A 6 6.03 -23.10 8.24
C ASN A 6 6.13 -24.12 9.37
N ARG A 7 5.00 -24.73 9.73
CA ARG A 7 4.93 -25.82 10.70
C ARG A 7 4.84 -27.20 10.05
N SER A 8 4.92 -27.28 8.72
CA SER A 8 4.90 -28.51 7.93
C SER A 8 6.27 -28.79 7.32
N PHE A 9 6.54 -30.07 7.04
CA PHE A 9 7.75 -30.53 6.35
C PHE A 9 7.78 -30.09 4.88
N ASP A 10 6.60 -29.93 4.26
CA ASP A 10 6.48 -29.57 2.84
C ASP A 10 6.49 -28.05 2.63
N PRO A 11 7.11 -27.56 1.54
CA PRO A 11 7.07 -26.15 1.20
C PRO A 11 5.65 -25.70 0.82
N ALA A 12 5.28 -24.50 1.24
CA ALA A 12 3.99 -23.90 0.92
C ALA A 12 4.15 -22.62 0.10
N LYS A 13 3.37 -22.48 -0.98
CA LYS A 13 3.37 -21.29 -1.84
C LYS A 13 2.24 -20.36 -1.44
N PHE A 14 2.53 -19.06 -1.42
CA PHE A 14 1.57 -18.00 -1.14
C PHE A 14 1.85 -16.82 -2.06
N SER A 15 0.91 -15.89 -2.12
CA SER A 15 1.13 -14.58 -2.72
C SER A 15 0.70 -13.46 -1.79
N ILE A 16 1.31 -12.29 -1.92
CA ILE A 16 1.12 -11.18 -0.98
C ILE A 16 1.03 -9.82 -1.68
N TYR A 17 0.14 -8.98 -1.15
CA TYR A 17 0.16 -7.55 -1.36
C TYR A 17 0.47 -6.85 -0.04
N ILE A 18 1.32 -5.83 -0.10
CA ILE A 18 1.50 -4.89 0.99
C ILE A 18 1.24 -3.49 0.47
N LEU A 19 0.23 -2.85 1.04
CA LEU A 19 -0.22 -1.50 0.71
C LEU A 19 0.16 -0.57 1.86
N ALA A 20 0.89 0.48 1.57
CA ALA A 20 1.14 1.58 2.49
C ALA A 20 0.32 2.79 2.03
N ILE A 21 -0.47 3.38 2.93
CA ILE A 21 -1.32 4.52 2.63
C ILE A 21 -1.09 5.65 3.63
N ASN A 22 -1.35 6.87 3.15
CA ASN A 22 -1.68 7.98 4.01
C ASN A 22 -3.15 8.34 3.82
N GLU A 23 -3.95 8.20 4.88
CA GLU A 23 -5.35 8.61 4.92
C GLU A 23 -5.56 9.74 5.92
N THR A 24 -6.37 10.73 5.58
CA THR A 24 -6.80 11.78 6.51
C THR A 24 -8.31 11.84 6.53
N THR A 25 -8.87 12.28 7.66
CA THR A 25 -10.30 12.57 7.71
C THR A 25 -10.64 13.71 6.74
N SER A 26 -11.71 13.57 5.95
CA SER A 26 -12.25 14.63 5.08
C SER A 26 -12.67 15.89 5.85
N ILE A 27 -12.89 15.74 7.15
CA ILE A 27 -13.31 16.80 8.06
C ILE A 27 -12.09 17.65 8.41
N ASN A 28 -12.08 18.91 7.96
CA ASN A 28 -11.09 19.88 8.39
C ASN A 28 -11.37 20.28 9.86
N PRO A 29 -10.46 19.96 10.81
CA PRO A 29 -10.67 20.27 12.22
C PRO A 29 -10.76 21.79 12.48
N GLU A 30 -10.01 22.62 11.76
CA GLU A 30 -10.02 24.08 11.93
C GLU A 30 -11.36 24.72 11.54
N LYS A 31 -12.09 24.12 10.59
CA LYS A 31 -13.45 24.56 10.24
C LYS A 31 -14.49 24.17 11.28
N ARG A 32 -14.20 23.17 12.11
CA ARG A 32 -15.13 22.66 13.14
C ARG A 32 -15.14 23.54 14.38
N ASP A 33 -14.02 24.18 14.72
CA ASP A 33 -13.93 25.12 15.84
C ASP A 33 -14.68 26.43 15.57
N LEU A 34 -14.81 26.81 14.29
CA LEU A 34 -15.48 28.05 13.88
C LEU A 34 -17.02 27.95 13.82
N VAL A 35 -17.60 26.74 13.79
CA VAL A 35 -19.05 26.54 13.70
C VAL A 35 -19.50 25.48 14.71
N PRO A 36 -20.15 25.85 15.83
CA PRO A 36 -20.62 24.87 16.80
C PRO A 36 -21.60 23.91 16.12
N PHE A 37 -21.25 22.62 16.12
CA PHE A 37 -22.07 21.58 15.50
C PHE A 37 -23.44 21.52 16.21
N PRO A 38 -24.57 21.52 15.49
CA PRO A 38 -25.88 21.44 16.12
C PRO A 38 -26.02 20.12 16.89
N LYS A 39 -26.25 20.19 18.20
CA LYS A 39 -26.36 19.03 19.12
C LYS A 39 -27.38 17.97 18.70
N TRP A 40 -28.30 18.29 17.79
CA TRP A 40 -29.37 17.41 17.32
C TRP A 40 -29.02 16.62 16.05
N ARG A 41 -27.94 16.97 15.32
CA ARG A 41 -27.38 16.03 14.34
C ARG A 41 -26.58 15.00 15.14
N GLY A 42 -27.13 13.79 15.22
CA GLY A 42 -26.43 12.65 15.79
C GLY A 42 -25.02 12.55 15.23
N PHE A 43 -24.09 12.09 16.06
CA PHE A 43 -22.72 11.79 15.67
C PHE A 43 -22.77 10.92 14.41
N ASP A 44 -22.42 11.49 13.27
CA ASP A 44 -22.49 10.83 11.97
C ASP A 44 -21.30 9.87 11.84
N LEU A 45 -21.48 8.66 12.39
CA LEU A 45 -20.49 7.57 12.33
C LEU A 45 -20.21 7.14 10.88
N GLU A 46 -21.09 7.43 9.93
CA GLU A 46 -20.98 7.03 8.52
C GLU A 46 -20.18 8.03 7.67
N ASN A 47 -20.09 9.30 8.07
CA ASN A 47 -19.29 10.32 7.38
C ASN A 47 -17.83 10.44 7.85
N ASN A 48 -17.24 9.33 8.30
CA ASN A 48 -15.79 9.18 8.34
C ASN A 48 -15.27 8.99 6.90
N THR A 49 -15.41 10.01 6.05
CA THR A 49 -14.88 9.99 4.68
C THR A 49 -13.37 10.14 4.78
N PHE A 50 -12.67 9.04 5.01
CA PHE A 50 -11.22 9.03 4.94
C PHE A 50 -10.80 9.26 3.48
N VAL A 51 -9.97 10.29 3.27
CA VAL A 51 -9.39 10.63 1.98
C VAL A 51 -7.98 10.06 1.94
N ILE A 52 -7.68 9.23 0.94
CA ILE A 52 -6.32 8.76 0.70
C ILE A 52 -5.55 9.86 -0.04
N ASN A 53 -4.55 10.42 0.62
CA ASN A 53 -3.70 11.47 0.07
C ASN A 53 -2.66 10.92 -0.91
N PHE A 54 -2.09 9.77 -0.56
CA PHE A 54 -1.23 8.98 -1.44
C PHE A 54 -1.16 7.54 -0.93
N GLN A 55 -0.80 6.63 -1.84
CA GLN A 55 -0.63 5.22 -1.56
C GLN A 55 0.52 4.65 -2.37
N ASN A 56 1.12 3.58 -1.86
CA ASN A 56 2.12 2.81 -2.57
C ASN A 56 1.87 1.31 -2.33
N LEU A 57 1.83 0.53 -3.41
CA LEU A 57 1.53 -0.90 -3.39
C LEU A 57 2.78 -1.69 -3.82
N MET A 58 3.05 -2.76 -3.08
CA MET A 58 4.02 -3.79 -3.42
C MET A 58 3.26 -5.05 -3.92
N PRO A 59 3.68 -5.69 -5.03
CA PRO A 59 4.94 -5.44 -5.76
C PRO A 59 4.87 -4.32 -6.80
N GLN A 60 3.68 -4.03 -7.34
CA GLN A 60 3.47 -3.06 -8.41
C GLN A 60 2.57 -1.91 -7.95
N LYS A 61 2.82 -0.72 -8.49
CA LYS A 61 2.00 0.45 -8.23
C LYS A 61 0.58 0.26 -8.78
N LEU A 62 -0.42 0.59 -7.96
CA LEU A 62 -1.82 0.52 -8.35
C LEU A 62 -2.31 1.86 -8.89
N GLU A 63 -2.72 1.87 -10.15
CA GLU A 63 -3.28 3.06 -10.79
C GLU A 63 -4.78 3.20 -10.45
N PRO A 64 -5.27 4.40 -10.05
CA PRO A 64 -6.67 4.63 -9.71
C PRO A 64 -7.66 4.18 -10.79
N LYS A 65 -7.29 4.33 -12.07
CA LYS A 65 -8.10 3.91 -13.21
C LYS A 65 -8.41 2.41 -13.20
N ALA A 66 -7.50 1.57 -12.72
CA ALA A 66 -7.72 0.13 -12.63
C ALA A 66 -8.78 -0.24 -11.58
N VAL A 67 -8.79 0.47 -10.44
CA VAL A 67 -9.73 0.22 -9.34
C VAL A 67 -11.14 0.72 -9.67
N TRP A 68 -11.22 1.93 -10.22
CA TRP A 68 -12.51 2.60 -10.48
C TRP A 68 -13.13 2.24 -11.83
N GLY A 69 -12.33 1.74 -12.77
CA GLY A 69 -12.73 1.65 -14.16
C GLY A 69 -12.81 3.03 -14.82
N GLU A 70 -13.20 3.05 -16.10
CA GLU A 70 -13.15 4.26 -16.93
C GLU A 70 -14.18 5.31 -16.53
N GLU A 71 -15.41 4.89 -16.19
CA GLU A 71 -16.52 5.81 -15.90
C GLU A 71 -16.28 6.63 -14.62
N LYS A 72 -16.03 5.95 -13.50
CA LYS A 72 -15.75 6.62 -12.22
C LYS A 72 -14.46 7.44 -12.27
N TYR A 73 -13.43 6.95 -12.95
CA TYR A 73 -12.18 7.69 -13.14
C TYR A 73 -12.40 8.99 -13.91
N ASN A 74 -13.16 8.94 -15.03
CA ASN A 74 -13.46 10.13 -15.82
C ASN A 74 -14.30 11.15 -15.04
N LYS A 75 -15.22 10.69 -14.18
CA LYS A 75 -15.97 11.57 -13.28
C LYS A 75 -15.06 12.26 -12.26
N ALA A 76 -14.17 11.52 -11.62
CA ALA A 76 -13.20 12.07 -10.67
C ALA A 76 -12.23 13.05 -11.34
N LYS A 77 -11.79 12.73 -12.57
CA LYS A 77 -10.94 13.60 -13.37
C LYS A 77 -11.66 14.90 -13.76
N LYS A 78 -12.92 14.81 -14.19
CA LYS A 78 -13.71 16.00 -14.52
C LYS A 78 -13.90 16.93 -13.30
N ASP A 79 -14.21 16.37 -12.14
CA ASP A 79 -14.32 17.16 -10.90
C ASP A 79 -12.99 17.85 -10.54
N TYR A 80 -11.88 17.14 -10.70
CA TYR A 80 -10.54 17.70 -10.53
C TYR A 80 -10.26 18.84 -11.51
N ASP A 81 -10.52 18.65 -12.81
CA ASP A 81 -10.30 19.65 -13.85
C ASP A 81 -11.18 20.89 -13.63
N ASP A 82 -12.46 20.70 -13.23
CA ASP A 82 -13.40 21.78 -12.92
C ASP A 82 -12.94 22.62 -11.71
N ARG A 83 -12.36 21.98 -10.68
CA ARG A 83 -11.84 22.68 -9.49
C ARG A 83 -10.54 23.42 -9.78
N ILE A 84 -9.66 22.85 -10.60
CA ILE A 84 -8.47 23.56 -11.10
C ILE A 84 -8.86 24.76 -11.96
N ALA A 85 -9.87 24.62 -12.82
CA ALA A 85 -10.37 25.74 -13.63
C ALA A 85 -10.90 26.89 -12.78
N ARG A 86 -11.37 26.62 -11.55
CA ARG A 86 -11.77 27.63 -10.55
C ARG A 86 -10.60 28.22 -9.76
N GLY A 87 -9.37 27.79 -10.02
CA GLY A 87 -8.17 28.24 -9.33
C GLY A 87 -7.90 27.56 -7.99
N GLU A 88 -8.58 26.44 -7.67
CA GLU A 88 -8.33 25.71 -6.44
C GLU A 88 -7.04 24.86 -6.54
N ILE A 89 -6.24 24.86 -5.47
CA ILE A 89 -5.07 23.96 -5.35
C ILE A 89 -5.57 22.60 -4.83
N VAL A 90 -5.89 21.70 -5.76
CA VAL A 90 -6.47 20.39 -5.45
C VAL A 90 -5.61 19.26 -6.02
N ARG A 91 -5.75 18.07 -5.44
CA ARG A 91 -5.17 16.83 -5.99
C ARG A 91 -6.29 15.95 -6.50
N MET A 92 -6.02 15.16 -7.53
CA MET A 92 -6.94 14.14 -7.98
C MET A 92 -7.22 13.18 -6.82
N SER A 93 -8.48 12.79 -6.66
CA SER A 93 -8.88 11.84 -5.63
C SER A 93 -8.30 10.46 -5.91
N ASN A 94 -8.03 9.72 -4.84
CA ASN A 94 -7.66 8.30 -4.90
C ASN A 94 -8.85 7.42 -4.52
N PRO A 95 -8.89 6.15 -4.98
CA PRO A 95 -9.88 5.18 -4.53
C PRO A 95 -9.85 5.03 -3.02
N SER A 96 -11.00 4.78 -2.42
CA SER A 96 -11.07 4.52 -0.98
C SER A 96 -10.29 3.26 -0.60
N LEU A 97 -9.92 3.13 0.67
CA LEU A 97 -9.23 1.95 1.17
C LEU A 97 -10.05 0.68 0.91
N THR A 98 -11.36 0.76 1.13
CA THR A 98 -12.30 -0.35 0.92
C THR A 98 -12.38 -0.76 -0.55
N GLU A 99 -12.46 0.20 -1.48
CA GLU A 99 -12.46 -0.08 -2.92
C GLU A 99 -11.13 -0.75 -3.33
N THR A 100 -10.01 -0.22 -2.83
CA THR A 100 -8.67 -0.75 -3.12
C THR A 100 -8.51 -2.18 -2.61
N VAL A 101 -8.86 -2.46 -1.34
CA VAL A 101 -8.75 -3.80 -0.76
C VAL A 101 -9.69 -4.78 -1.45
N THR A 102 -10.92 -4.36 -1.80
CA THR A 102 -11.87 -5.20 -2.55
C THR A 102 -11.31 -5.56 -3.92
N TYR A 103 -10.76 -4.58 -4.64
CA TYR A 103 -10.12 -4.81 -5.93
C TYR A 103 -8.96 -5.80 -5.84
N LEU A 104 -8.03 -5.58 -4.89
CA LEU A 104 -6.87 -6.46 -4.69
C LEU A 104 -7.26 -7.87 -4.26
N THR A 105 -8.36 -8.02 -3.53
CA THR A 105 -8.87 -9.34 -3.12
C THR A 105 -9.39 -10.13 -4.32
N ASN A 106 -9.95 -9.44 -5.32
CA ASN A 106 -10.45 -10.06 -6.54
C ASN A 106 -9.36 -10.30 -7.60
N HIS A 107 -8.24 -9.57 -7.54
CA HIS A 107 -7.13 -9.63 -8.50
C HIS A 107 -5.84 -10.12 -7.84
N SER A 108 -5.88 -11.33 -7.27
CA SER A 108 -4.74 -11.95 -6.57
C SER A 108 -3.58 -12.37 -7.48
N GLU A 109 -3.78 -12.39 -8.80
CA GLU A 109 -2.82 -12.83 -9.81
C GLU A 109 -1.59 -11.92 -9.96
N ASN A 110 -1.71 -10.63 -9.60
CA ASN A 110 -0.58 -9.70 -9.64
C ASN A 110 0.14 -9.58 -8.28
N ALA A 111 -0.24 -10.40 -7.30
CA ALA A 111 0.39 -10.42 -5.99
C ALA A 111 1.77 -11.06 -6.06
N LEU A 112 2.69 -10.64 -5.20
CA LEU A 112 4.04 -11.19 -5.19
C LEU A 112 4.00 -12.64 -4.69
N GLU A 113 4.36 -13.60 -5.54
CA GLU A 113 4.50 -14.99 -5.13
C GLU A 113 5.75 -15.20 -4.26
N PHE A 114 5.61 -16.01 -3.22
CA PHE A 114 6.71 -16.44 -2.37
C PHE A 114 6.46 -17.85 -1.84
N THR A 115 7.52 -18.49 -1.33
CA THR A 115 7.46 -19.85 -0.78
C THR A 115 7.97 -19.84 0.65
N ILE A 116 7.23 -20.46 1.56
CA ILE A 116 7.70 -20.76 2.91
C ILE A 116 8.20 -22.20 2.90
N PHE A 117 9.51 -22.36 3.04
CA PHE A 117 10.16 -23.67 2.94
C PHE A 117 9.91 -24.50 4.20
N GLY A 118 9.87 -25.83 4.04
CA GLY A 118 9.86 -26.78 5.14
C GLY A 118 11.26 -27.36 5.39
N GLU A 119 11.36 -28.69 5.45
CA GLU A 119 12.58 -29.40 5.85
C GLU A 119 13.73 -29.27 4.85
N GLN A 120 13.44 -29.31 3.54
CA GLN A 120 14.46 -29.25 2.50
C GLN A 120 15.14 -27.88 2.37
N GLY A 121 14.55 -26.82 2.98
CA GLY A 121 15.08 -25.46 2.93
C GLY A 121 15.11 -24.84 1.52
N PRO A 122 15.48 -23.55 1.41
CA PRO A 122 15.69 -22.91 0.12
C PRO A 122 17.03 -23.33 -0.51
N LYS A 123 17.09 -23.33 -1.85
CA LYS A 123 18.36 -23.36 -2.58
C LYS A 123 19.09 -22.03 -2.43
N LYS A 124 20.39 -21.98 -2.74
CA LYS A 124 21.23 -20.76 -2.59
C LYS A 124 20.65 -19.54 -3.31
N ASP A 125 20.07 -19.73 -4.49
CA ASP A 125 19.41 -18.72 -5.31
C ASP A 125 18.03 -18.28 -4.77
N GLN A 126 17.47 -19.02 -3.81
CA GLN A 126 16.15 -18.78 -3.23
C GLN A 126 16.22 -18.20 -1.81
N VAL A 127 17.42 -18.07 -1.23
CA VAL A 127 17.62 -17.50 0.12
C VAL A 127 17.27 -16.02 0.15
N LEU A 128 17.65 -15.28 -0.90
CA LEU A 128 17.45 -13.84 -0.99
C LEU A 128 16.88 -13.50 -2.36
N ILE A 129 15.62 -13.04 -2.38
CA ILE A 129 14.94 -12.60 -3.59
C ILE A 129 14.59 -11.13 -3.42
N SER A 130 14.93 -10.31 -4.41
CA SER A 130 14.64 -8.88 -4.38
C SER A 130 14.47 -8.33 -5.79
N ASN A 131 13.68 -7.27 -5.94
CA ASN A 131 13.62 -6.47 -7.15
C ASN A 131 14.53 -5.23 -7.10
N PHE A 132 15.53 -5.24 -6.21
CA PHE A 132 16.53 -4.19 -6.14
C PHE A 132 17.31 -4.09 -7.46
N VAL A 133 17.49 -2.88 -7.96
CA VAL A 133 18.28 -2.57 -9.14
C VAL A 133 19.39 -1.61 -8.73
N ASP A 134 20.64 -2.05 -8.91
CA ASP A 134 21.81 -1.23 -8.63
C ASP A 134 21.85 0.05 -9.47
N GLN A 135 22.52 1.06 -8.95
CA GLN A 135 22.79 2.29 -9.71
C GLN A 135 23.66 1.97 -10.93
N THR A 136 23.28 2.54 -12.07
CA THR A 136 24.13 2.63 -13.25
C THR A 136 25.35 3.52 -12.99
N GLU A 137 26.40 3.40 -13.80
CA GLU A 137 27.58 4.28 -13.66
C GLU A 137 27.23 5.76 -13.84
N GLU A 138 26.25 6.07 -14.69
CA GLU A 138 25.79 7.44 -14.92
C GLU A 138 25.09 8.02 -13.69
N GLU A 139 24.22 7.23 -13.05
CA GLU A 139 23.57 7.57 -11.79
C GLU A 139 24.59 7.78 -10.66
N ARG A 140 25.62 6.93 -10.57
CA ARG A 140 26.71 7.09 -9.59
C ARG A 140 27.47 8.40 -9.80
N LYS A 141 27.78 8.76 -11.05
CA LYS A 141 28.44 10.04 -11.38
C LYS A 141 27.56 11.25 -11.04
N LYS A 142 26.24 11.13 -11.22
CA LYS A 142 25.26 12.18 -10.90
C LYS A 142 24.84 12.20 -9.43
N GLN A 143 25.30 11.26 -8.61
CA GLN A 143 24.87 11.05 -7.23
C GLN A 143 23.33 10.94 -7.09
N ALA A 144 22.69 10.32 -8.08
CA ALA A 144 21.24 10.08 -8.11
C ALA A 144 20.96 8.58 -8.09
N HIS A 145 19.82 8.14 -7.54
CA HIS A 145 19.39 6.73 -7.57
C HIS A 145 17.94 6.65 -8.03
N GLU A 146 17.73 6.79 -9.34
CA GLU A 146 16.39 6.87 -9.93
C GLU A 146 15.65 5.53 -9.79
N SER A 147 16.40 4.42 -9.81
CA SER A 147 15.86 3.07 -9.67
C SER A 147 15.47 2.69 -8.23
N LEU A 148 15.87 3.45 -7.19
CA LEU A 148 15.55 3.11 -5.80
C LEU A 148 14.04 3.05 -5.54
N SER A 149 13.29 3.97 -6.15
CA SER A 149 11.83 4.02 -6.08
C SER A 149 11.15 2.75 -6.61
N LYS A 150 11.84 1.98 -7.47
CA LYS A 150 11.36 0.72 -8.06
C LYS A 150 11.66 -0.49 -7.17
N HIS A 151 12.53 -0.35 -6.19
CA HIS A 151 12.76 -1.39 -5.20
C HIS A 151 11.59 -1.42 -4.21
N THR A 152 10.76 -2.45 -4.31
CA THR A 152 9.52 -2.55 -3.51
C THR A 152 9.57 -3.70 -2.51
N TYR A 153 10.50 -4.65 -2.65
CA TYR A 153 10.61 -5.75 -1.70
C TYR A 153 11.97 -6.46 -1.64
N THR A 154 12.18 -7.09 -0.49
CA THR A 154 13.20 -8.11 -0.24
C THR A 154 12.56 -9.27 0.52
N ILE A 155 12.77 -10.49 0.04
CA ILE A 155 12.35 -11.73 0.71
C ILE A 155 13.61 -12.45 1.15
N TYR A 156 13.67 -12.75 2.43
CA TYR A 156 14.66 -13.66 3.01
C TYR A 156 13.98 -14.96 3.39
N SER A 157 14.46 -16.07 2.84
CA SER A 157 13.95 -17.40 3.12
C SER A 157 15.01 -18.24 3.83
N ALA A 158 14.56 -18.98 4.84
CA ALA A 158 15.32 -19.96 5.58
C ALA A 158 14.48 -21.23 5.74
N LYS A 159 15.08 -22.26 6.33
CA LYS A 159 14.34 -23.46 6.75
C LYS A 159 13.21 -23.05 7.70
N TYR A 160 11.98 -23.47 7.40
CA TYR A 160 10.77 -23.16 8.19
C TYR A 160 10.41 -21.68 8.37
N LYS A 161 11.18 -20.72 7.85
CA LYS A 161 10.93 -19.29 8.08
C LYS A 161 11.10 -18.49 6.79
N THR A 162 10.22 -17.52 6.59
CA THR A 162 10.36 -16.54 5.50
C THR A 162 10.00 -15.15 6.03
N THR A 163 10.92 -14.22 5.84
CA THR A 163 10.80 -12.83 6.25
C THR A 163 10.68 -11.97 5.00
N LEU A 164 9.61 -11.18 4.92
CA LEU A 164 9.33 -10.30 3.82
C LEU A 164 9.40 -8.85 4.28
N MET A 165 10.23 -8.07 3.60
CA MET A 165 10.42 -6.65 3.80
C MET A 165 9.84 -5.92 2.59
N SER A 166 8.78 -5.13 2.79
CA SER A 166 8.33 -4.18 1.77
C SER A 166 9.02 -2.85 1.97
N HIS A 167 9.41 -2.25 0.87
CA HIS A 167 10.05 -0.94 0.83
C HIS A 167 9.07 0.04 0.18
N HIS A 168 8.70 1.07 0.92
CA HIS A 168 7.80 2.12 0.45
C HIS A 168 8.53 3.44 0.58
N TYR A 169 9.22 3.84 -0.49
CA TYR A 169 9.89 5.13 -0.53
C TYR A 169 8.87 6.26 -0.72
N THR A 170 9.16 7.42 -0.12
CA THR A 170 8.45 8.67 -0.37
C THR A 170 9.46 9.66 -0.97
N GLU A 171 9.02 10.47 -1.92
CA GLU A 171 9.87 11.53 -2.47
C GLU A 171 10.04 12.65 -1.43
N TYR A 172 11.29 12.92 -1.01
CA TYR A 172 11.92 14.26 -1.08
C TYR A 172 11.05 15.54 -1.08
N ARG A 173 10.11 15.85 -0.18
CA ARG A 173 9.32 17.12 -0.30
C ARG A 173 9.13 17.92 1.01
N PRO A 174 9.26 19.26 0.99
CA PRO A 174 8.91 20.11 2.13
C PRO A 174 7.46 19.86 2.61
N GLY A 175 7.25 19.67 3.91
CA GLY A 175 5.93 19.34 4.48
C GLY A 175 5.59 17.84 4.48
N TYR A 176 6.59 16.98 4.66
CA TYR A 176 6.50 15.52 4.63
C TYR A 176 5.24 14.96 5.29
N VAL A 177 4.46 14.26 4.48
CA VAL A 177 3.41 13.37 4.95
C VAL A 177 3.96 11.95 4.83
N THR A 178 3.95 11.20 5.93
CA THR A 178 4.39 9.80 5.98
C THR A 178 3.19 8.86 5.83
N TYR A 179 3.43 7.60 5.49
CA TYR A 179 2.38 6.59 5.58
C TYR A 179 1.86 6.52 7.02
N ASN A 180 0.55 6.48 7.20
CA ASN A 180 -0.08 6.38 8.51
C ASN A 180 -0.86 5.08 8.71
N LYS A 181 -0.98 4.26 7.66
CA LYS A 181 -1.57 2.91 7.73
C LYS A 181 -0.89 1.96 6.73
N VAL A 182 -0.77 0.69 7.12
CA VAL A 182 -0.26 -0.40 6.30
C VAL A 182 -1.28 -1.54 6.27
N VAL A 183 -1.52 -2.10 5.08
CA VAL A 183 -2.42 -3.24 4.88
C VAL A 183 -1.65 -4.40 4.27
N VAL A 184 -1.78 -5.58 4.88
CA VAL A 184 -1.16 -6.82 4.44
C VAL A 184 -2.25 -7.80 4.03
N LEU A 185 -2.17 -8.30 2.80
CA LEU A 185 -3.09 -9.30 2.24
C LEU A 185 -2.28 -10.50 1.76
N ILE A 186 -2.53 -11.69 2.32
CA ILE A 186 -1.85 -12.93 1.90
C ILE A 186 -2.88 -13.88 1.32
N PHE A 187 -2.55 -14.47 0.18
CA PHE A 187 -3.38 -15.38 -0.57
C PHE A 187 -2.73 -16.76 -0.67
N ASN A 188 -3.56 -17.79 -0.63
CA ASN A 188 -3.16 -19.15 -0.95
C ASN A 188 -3.62 -19.47 -2.39
N PRO A 189 -2.69 -19.61 -3.35
CA PRO A 189 -3.01 -19.87 -4.75
C PRO A 189 -3.64 -21.26 -4.98
N LEU A 190 -3.47 -22.21 -4.05
CA LEU A 190 -4.03 -23.56 -4.16
C LEU A 190 -5.54 -23.62 -3.88
N LYS A 191 -6.14 -22.54 -3.37
CA LYS A 191 -7.59 -22.47 -3.16
C LYS A 191 -8.31 -22.01 -4.43
N GLU A 192 -9.34 -22.74 -4.86
CA GLU A 192 -10.18 -22.33 -5.99
C GLU A 192 -11.04 -21.10 -5.66
N LYS A 193 -11.53 -21.00 -4.41
CA LYS A 193 -12.35 -19.88 -3.90
C LYS A 193 -11.77 -19.36 -2.59
N ASN A 194 -12.02 -18.07 -2.31
CA ASN A 194 -11.56 -17.41 -1.09
C ASN A 194 -10.04 -17.57 -0.86
N LYS A 195 -9.27 -17.17 -1.88
CA LYS A 195 -7.80 -17.26 -1.88
C LYS A 195 -7.19 -16.47 -0.73
N LEU A 196 -7.81 -15.37 -0.30
CA LEU A 196 -7.34 -14.56 0.82
C LEU A 196 -7.36 -15.39 2.12
N VAL A 197 -6.19 -15.67 2.68
CA VAL A 197 -6.03 -16.45 3.92
C VAL A 197 -5.64 -15.59 5.12
N TYR A 198 -5.09 -14.40 4.88
CA TYR A 198 -4.72 -13.47 5.94
C TYR A 198 -4.93 -12.03 5.50
N ARG A 199 -5.46 -11.23 6.42
CA ARG A 199 -5.66 -9.79 6.25
C ARG A 199 -5.32 -9.08 7.55
N ARG A 200 -4.47 -8.06 7.47
CA ARG A 200 -4.16 -7.19 8.61
C ARG A 200 -4.09 -5.73 8.20
N PHE A 201 -4.71 -4.87 9.00
CA PHE A 201 -4.57 -3.42 8.95
C PHE A 201 -3.73 -2.99 10.15
N ILE A 202 -2.74 -2.13 9.91
CA ILE A 202 -1.81 -1.65 10.92
C ILE A 202 -1.83 -0.13 10.85
N ASP A 203 -2.35 0.52 11.89
CA ASP A 203 -2.28 1.96 12.03
C ASP A 203 -0.92 2.35 12.62
N ILE A 204 -0.20 3.22 11.91
CA ILE A 204 1.12 3.74 12.30
C ILE A 204 1.09 5.25 12.58
N GLY A 205 -0.06 5.91 12.38
CA GLY A 205 -0.30 7.35 12.56
C GLY A 205 -0.16 7.92 13.98
N GLY A 206 0.38 7.16 14.94
CA GLY A 206 0.64 7.60 16.31
C GLY A 206 2.11 7.87 16.62
N ILE A 207 3.02 7.57 15.69
CA ILE A 207 4.46 7.84 15.86
C ILE A 207 4.68 9.32 15.58
N LYS A 208 4.44 10.16 16.59
CA LYS A 208 5.03 11.50 16.63
C LYS A 208 6.54 11.27 16.68
N LEU A 209 7.19 11.36 15.52
CA LEU A 209 8.62 11.69 15.50
C LEU A 209 8.67 13.07 16.16
N LEU A 210 9.05 13.09 17.43
CA LEU A 210 9.11 14.28 18.26
C LEU A 210 9.76 15.42 17.46
N ASN A 211 9.10 16.57 17.44
CA ASN A 211 9.79 17.84 17.17
C ASN A 211 10.81 18.08 18.29
#